data_AF-M0F8W7-F1
#
_entry.id   AF-M0F8W7-F1
#
_cell.length_a   1.000
_cell.length_b   1.000
_cell.length_c   1.000
_cell.angle_alpha   90.00
_cell.angle_beta   90.00
_cell.angle_gamma   90.00
#
_symmetry.space_group_name_H-M   'P 1'
#
loop_
_entity.id
_entity.type
_entity.pdbx_description
1 polymer ?
#
loop_
_entity_poly.entity_id
_entity_poly.type
_entity_poly.pdbx_seq_one_letter_code
_entity_poly.pdbx_strand_id
1 'polypeptide(L)'
;MTTLSLLAGLALGPVVGLVATLAMDVAMARLPEGATAPKVAAGVLTDTPVDDAPERLATWVHYVAGGGSGLLFVGLVAAVEAALGVGVAVAVVVAGVAQFALMVGFFALVPLPRAPGLPRQRLGPIRRDWAVSAATYVLVAAVAVAVATGF
;
A
#
# COMPACT_ATOMS: atom_id res chain seq x y z
N MET A 1 14.77 18.74 -15.59
CA MET A 1 13.73 17.73 -15.32
C MET A 1 14.33 16.37 -15.61
N THR A 2 14.75 15.65 -14.57
CA THR A 2 15.29 14.29 -14.68
C THR A 2 14.12 13.34 -14.87
N THR A 3 13.75 13.06 -16.12
CA THR A 3 12.78 12.00 -16.43
C THR A 3 13.38 10.66 -16.03
N LEU A 4 12.80 10.02 -15.02
CA LEU A 4 13.16 8.66 -14.63
C LEU A 4 12.88 7.75 -15.83
N SER A 5 13.89 7.05 -16.34
CA SER A 5 13.67 6.13 -17.46
C SER A 5 12.69 5.04 -17.03
N LEU A 6 11.89 4.53 -17.96
CA LEU A 6 10.87 3.51 -17.67
C LEU A 6 11.46 2.28 -16.97
N LEU A 7 12.69 1.90 -17.35
CA LEU A 7 13.46 0.82 -16.71
C LEU A 7 13.93 1.16 -15.29
N ALA A 8 14.37 2.40 -15.05
CA ALA A 8 14.71 2.85 -13.70
C ALA A 8 13.46 2.88 -12.80
N GLY A 9 12.30 3.23 -13.34
CA GLY A 9 11.03 3.25 -12.60
C GLY A 9 10.57 1.83 -12.23
N LEU A 10 10.74 0.87 -13.13
CA LEU A 10 10.45 -0.55 -12.90
C LEU A 10 11.31 -1.18 -11.82
N ALA A 11 12.58 -0.75 -11.68
CA ALA A 11 13.44 -1.20 -10.60
C ALA A 11 13.20 -0.44 -9.28
N LEU A 12 13.01 0.88 -9.36
CA LEU A 12 12.84 1.75 -8.19
C LEU A 12 11.51 1.49 -7.47
N GLY A 13 10.43 1.29 -8.23
CA GLY A 13 9.07 1.11 -7.69
C GLY A 13 8.96 -0.02 -6.65
N PRO A 14 9.37 -1.26 -6.98
CA PRO A 14 9.35 -2.37 -6.03
C PRO A 14 10.23 -2.11 -4.80
N VAL A 15 11.40 -1.48 -4.96
CA VAL A 15 12.29 -1.15 -3.82
C VAL A 15 11.62 -0.14 -2.89
N VAL A 16 11.06 0.95 -3.44
CA VAL A 16 10.28 1.94 -2.69
C VAL A 16 9.14 1.26 -1.95
N GLY A 17 8.41 0.37 -2.64
CA GLY A 17 7.28 -0.35 -2.07
C GLY A 17 7.67 -1.28 -0.93
N LEU A 18 8.77 -2.02 -1.06
CA LEU A 18 9.27 -2.89 0.00
C LEU A 18 9.71 -2.10 1.24
N VAL A 19 10.43 -0.99 1.06
CA VAL A 19 10.82 -0.10 2.17
C VAL A 19 9.59 0.47 2.88
N ALA A 20 8.59 0.93 2.11
CA ALA A 20 7.33 1.42 2.67
C ALA A 20 6.55 0.32 3.41
N THR A 21 6.59 -0.92 2.91
CA THR A 21 5.94 -2.08 3.56
C THR A 21 6.61 -2.40 4.89
N LEU A 22 7.94 -2.39 4.96
CA LEU A 22 8.66 -2.60 6.22
C LEU A 22 8.34 -1.53 7.26
N ALA A 23 8.21 -0.26 6.85
CA ALA A 23 7.78 0.80 7.75
C ALA A 23 6.31 0.64 8.18
N MET A 24 5.46 0.15 7.27
CA MET A 24 4.08 -0.19 7.57
C MET A 24 3.99 -1.33 8.61
N ASP A 25 4.88 -2.33 8.57
CA ASP A 25 4.92 -3.40 9.59
C ASP A 25 5.11 -2.83 11.01
N VAL A 26 5.94 -1.79 11.13
CA VAL A 26 6.18 -1.09 12.40
C VAL A 26 4.93 -0.35 12.89
N ALA A 27 4.10 0.19 11.99
CA ALA A 27 2.80 0.76 12.34
C ALA A 27 1.79 -0.33 12.71
N MET A 28 1.70 -1.39 11.90
CA MET A 28 0.81 -2.52 12.11
C MET A 28 1.04 -3.19 13.47
N ALA A 29 2.29 -3.35 13.91
CA ALA A 29 2.63 -3.93 15.20
C ALA A 29 2.09 -3.14 16.41
N ARG A 30 1.68 -1.88 16.21
CA ARG A 30 1.13 -1.00 17.26
C ARG A 30 -0.39 -0.86 17.20
N LEU A 31 -1.04 -1.46 16.21
CA LEU A 31 -2.46 -1.32 15.96
C LEU A 31 -3.19 -2.61 16.34
N PRO A 32 -4.35 -2.53 17.04
CA PRO A 32 -5.12 -3.71 17.43
C PRO A 32 -5.46 -4.67 16.28
N GLU A 33 -5.80 -4.14 15.10
CA GLU A 33 -6.15 -4.90 13.90
C GLU A 33 -5.05 -4.79 12.81
N GLY A 34 -3.83 -4.42 13.20
CA GLY A 34 -2.75 -4.12 12.26
C GLY A 34 -2.39 -5.29 11.34
N ALA A 35 -2.35 -6.51 11.86
CA ALA A 35 -2.05 -7.71 11.08
C ALA A 35 -3.25 -8.29 10.30
N THR A 36 -4.45 -7.71 10.46
CA THR A 36 -5.68 -8.30 9.96
C THR A 36 -5.84 -8.17 8.45
N ALA A 37 -5.37 -7.07 7.85
CA ALA A 37 -5.52 -6.86 6.40
C ALA A 37 -4.81 -7.93 5.54
N PRO A 38 -3.53 -8.29 5.81
CA PRO A 38 -2.89 -9.44 5.15
C PRO A 38 -3.63 -10.76 5.35
N LYS A 39 -4.15 -11.02 6.56
CA LYS A 39 -4.93 -12.24 6.86
C LYS A 39 -6.28 -12.26 6.12
N VAL A 40 -6.93 -11.11 5.96
CA VAL A 40 -8.13 -10.96 5.13
C VAL A 40 -7.84 -11.37 3.69
N ALA A 41 -6.74 -10.90 3.10
CA ALA A 41 -6.37 -11.28 1.74
C ALA A 41 -6.07 -12.78 1.62
N ALA A 42 -5.29 -13.35 2.56
CA ALA A 42 -5.01 -14.78 2.60
C ALA A 42 -6.29 -15.62 2.77
N GLY A 43 -7.16 -15.24 3.71
CA GLY A 43 -8.42 -15.95 3.97
C GLY A 43 -9.38 -15.91 2.77
N VAL A 44 -9.41 -14.82 2.01
CA VAL A 44 -10.16 -14.76 0.74
C VAL A 44 -9.55 -15.69 -0.33
N LEU A 45 -8.23 -15.79 -0.41
CA LEU A 45 -7.54 -16.65 -1.38
C LEU A 45 -7.66 -18.14 -1.05
N THR A 46 -7.81 -18.49 0.23
CA THR A 46 -7.87 -19.89 0.68
C THR A 46 -9.24 -20.33 1.19
N ASP A 47 -10.25 -19.45 1.11
CA ASP A 47 -11.59 -19.67 1.68
C ASP A 47 -11.54 -20.15 3.15
N THR A 48 -10.69 -19.52 3.95
CA THR A 48 -10.44 -19.88 5.35
C THR A 48 -10.79 -18.69 6.25
N PRO A 49 -11.47 -18.90 7.40
CA PRO A 49 -11.76 -17.82 8.34
C PRO A 49 -10.51 -16.97 8.62
N VAL A 50 -10.68 -15.65 8.69
CA VAL A 50 -9.55 -14.69 8.79
C VAL A 50 -8.60 -15.00 9.95
N ASP A 51 -9.12 -15.44 11.08
CA ASP A 51 -8.32 -15.75 12.27
C ASP A 51 -7.48 -17.03 12.09
N ASP A 52 -7.89 -17.92 11.17
CA ASP A 52 -7.22 -19.19 10.82
C ASP A 52 -6.43 -19.12 9.50
N ALA A 53 -6.40 -17.96 8.83
CA ALA A 53 -5.78 -17.80 7.53
C ALA A 53 -4.26 -18.08 7.59
N PRO A 54 -3.66 -18.74 6.57
CA PRO A 54 -2.25 -19.14 6.62
C PRO A 54 -1.29 -17.95 6.73
N GLU A 55 -0.54 -17.87 7.83
CA GLU A 55 0.36 -16.74 8.12
C GLU A 55 1.41 -16.52 7.02
N ARG A 56 1.99 -17.61 6.50
CA ARG A 56 2.97 -17.52 5.41
C ARG A 56 2.39 -16.87 4.16
N LEU A 57 1.15 -17.21 3.80
CA LEU A 57 0.49 -16.62 2.64
C LEU A 57 0.13 -15.15 2.91
N ALA A 58 -0.37 -14.83 4.10
CA ALA A 58 -0.64 -13.44 4.49
C ALA A 58 0.62 -12.57 4.35
N THR A 59 1.76 -13.04 4.86
CA THR A 59 3.06 -12.37 4.70
C THR A 59 3.46 -12.21 3.23
N TRP A 60 3.34 -13.28 2.43
CA TRP A 60 3.66 -13.22 1.01
C TRP A 60 2.82 -12.20 0.25
N VAL A 61 1.50 -12.25 0.43
CA VAL A 61 0.57 -11.31 -0.21
C VAL A 61 0.86 -9.87 0.24
N HIS A 62 1.15 -9.66 1.52
CA HIS A 62 1.52 -8.34 2.04
C HIS A 62 2.74 -7.74 1.35
N TYR A 63 3.85 -8.48 1.26
CA TYR A 63 5.07 -7.96 0.62
C TYR A 63 4.95 -7.86 -0.91
N VAL A 64 4.24 -8.79 -1.57
CA VAL A 64 4.00 -8.71 -3.02
C VAL A 64 3.10 -7.53 -3.37
N ALA A 65 1.99 -7.35 -2.65
CA ALA A 65 1.11 -6.19 -2.82
C ALA A 65 1.82 -4.89 -2.45
N GLY A 66 2.67 -4.92 -1.42
CA GLY A 66 3.52 -3.81 -1.00
C GLY A 66 4.53 -3.40 -2.06
N GLY A 67 5.26 -4.33 -2.66
CA GLY A 67 6.16 -4.05 -3.79
C GLY A 67 5.40 -3.53 -5.02
N GLY A 68 4.29 -4.18 -5.38
CA GLY A 68 3.44 -3.75 -6.50
C GLY A 68 2.83 -2.36 -6.30
N SER A 69 2.44 -2.02 -5.07
CA SER A 69 1.95 -0.69 -4.70
C SER A 69 3.02 0.39 -4.86
N GLY A 70 4.30 0.05 -4.68
CA GLY A 70 5.40 1.01 -4.83
C GLY A 70 5.66 1.30 -6.30
N LEU A 71 5.58 0.25 -7.14
CA LEU A 71 5.59 0.40 -8.59
C LEU A 71 4.41 1.26 -9.08
N LEU A 72 3.20 1.01 -8.57
CA LEU A 72 2.04 1.83 -8.88
C LEU A 72 2.26 3.29 -8.47
N PHE A 73 2.78 3.53 -7.26
CA PHE A 73 3.04 4.88 -6.77
C PHE A 73 4.03 5.65 -7.66
N VAL A 74 5.18 5.06 -8.00
CA VAL A 74 6.15 5.67 -8.93
C VAL A 74 5.53 5.92 -10.30
N GLY A 75 4.71 4.99 -10.80
CA GLY A 75 3.97 5.15 -12.05
C GLY A 75 2.97 6.32 -12.00
N LEU A 76 2.24 6.48 -10.89
CA LEU A 76 1.32 7.59 -10.67
C LEU A 76 2.05 8.94 -10.65
N VAL A 77 3.21 9.03 -9.98
CA VAL A 77 4.03 10.24 -9.98
C VAL A 77 4.42 10.62 -11.41
N ALA A 78 4.98 9.68 -12.17
CA ALA A 78 5.38 9.91 -13.55
C ALA A 78 4.19 10.30 -14.44
N ALA A 79 3.03 9.66 -14.25
CA ALA A 79 1.81 9.98 -15.00
C ALA A 79 1.30 11.39 -14.68
N VAL A 80 1.36 11.83 -13.41
CA VAL A 80 0.94 13.17 -13.01
C VAL A 80 1.88 14.24 -13.56
N GLU A 81 3.20 14.03 -13.49
CA GLU A 81 4.18 14.95 -14.11
C GLU A 81 3.90 15.09 -15.61
N ALA A 82 3.72 13.97 -16.31
CA ALA A 82 3.48 13.95 -17.75
C ALA A 82 2.13 14.59 -18.15
N ALA A 83 1.06 14.31 -17.41
CA ALA A 83 -0.28 14.77 -17.75
C ALA A 83 -0.54 16.24 -17.39
N LEU A 84 0.03 16.71 -16.27
CA LEU A 84 -0.23 18.06 -15.75
C LEU A 84 0.91 19.04 -15.98
N GLY A 85 2.09 18.57 -16.43
CA GLY A 85 3.28 19.41 -16.61
C GLY A 85 3.79 20.04 -15.30
N VAL A 86 3.47 19.40 -14.17
CA VAL A 86 3.86 19.87 -12.82
C VAL A 86 5.21 19.31 -12.42
N GLY A 87 5.87 19.96 -11.46
CA GLY A 87 7.09 19.44 -10.86
C GLY A 87 6.84 18.24 -9.95
N VAL A 88 7.87 17.41 -9.79
CA VAL A 88 7.87 16.16 -9.01
C VAL A 88 7.30 16.28 -7.60
N ALA A 89 7.51 17.39 -6.89
CA ALA A 89 6.95 17.60 -5.55
C ALA A 89 5.42 17.64 -5.56
N VAL A 90 4.82 18.37 -6.52
CA VAL A 90 3.36 18.42 -6.69
C VAL A 90 2.85 17.05 -7.15
N ALA A 91 3.56 16.40 -8.08
CA ALA A 91 3.20 15.08 -8.55
C ALA A 91 3.17 14.03 -7.44
N VAL A 92 4.14 14.05 -6.52
CA VAL A 92 4.18 13.15 -5.35
C VAL A 92 3.01 13.39 -4.40
N VAL A 93 2.63 14.64 -4.15
CA VAL A 93 1.46 14.93 -3.31
C VAL A 93 0.18 14.38 -3.95
N VAL A 94 -0.03 14.66 -5.24
CA VAL A 94 -1.23 14.20 -5.96
C VAL A 94 -1.27 12.66 -6.05
N ALA A 95 -0.14 12.04 -6.44
CA ALA A 95 -0.01 10.59 -6.47
C ALA A 95 -0.21 9.97 -5.09
N GLY A 96 0.25 10.63 -4.02
CA GLY A 96 0.09 10.17 -2.64
C GLY A 96 -1.38 10.13 -2.22
N VAL A 97 -2.13 11.19 -2.49
CA VAL A 97 -3.58 11.23 -2.25
C VAL A 97 -4.29 10.14 -3.05
N ALA A 98 -3.94 9.97 -4.33
CA ALA A 98 -4.52 8.94 -5.18
C ALA A 98 -4.21 7.52 -4.67
N GLN A 99 -2.94 7.24 -4.35
CA GLN A 99 -2.49 5.95 -3.83
C GLN A 99 -3.16 5.62 -2.50
N PHE A 100 -3.26 6.59 -1.59
CA PHE A 100 -3.94 6.41 -0.31
C PHE A 100 -5.42 6.05 -0.53
N ALA A 101 -6.12 6.79 -1.39
CA ALA A 101 -7.51 6.51 -1.72
C ALA A 101 -7.69 5.13 -2.35
N LEU A 102 -6.77 4.73 -3.24
CA LEU A 102 -6.76 3.40 -3.86
C LEU A 102 -6.54 2.30 -2.83
N MET A 103 -5.56 2.42 -1.95
CA MET A 103 -5.28 1.41 -0.91
C MET A 103 -6.46 1.25 0.05
N VAL A 104 -6.99 2.37 0.58
CA VAL A 104 -8.12 2.35 1.52
C VAL A 104 -9.38 1.84 0.84
N GLY A 105 -9.71 2.39 -0.34
CA GLY A 105 -10.90 2.03 -1.10
C GLY A 105 -10.87 0.59 -1.58
N PHE A 106 -9.76 0.14 -2.17
CA PHE A 106 -9.60 -1.24 -2.64
C PHE A 106 -9.83 -2.21 -1.49
N PHE A 107 -9.13 -2.07 -0.36
CA PHE A 107 -9.27 -2.98 0.76
C PHE A 107 -10.70 -2.98 1.34
N ALA A 108 -11.29 -1.80 1.55
CA ALA A 108 -12.59 -1.67 2.18
C ALA A 108 -13.75 -2.20 1.31
N LEU A 109 -13.60 -2.15 -0.02
CA LEU A 109 -14.65 -2.51 -0.99
C LEU A 109 -14.44 -3.88 -1.63
N VAL A 110 -13.21 -4.40 -1.66
CA VAL A 110 -12.87 -5.62 -2.40
C VAL A 110 -12.62 -6.81 -1.46
N PRO A 111 -11.48 -6.97 -0.78
CA PRO A 111 -11.21 -8.15 0.02
C PRO A 111 -12.00 -8.15 1.34
N LEU A 112 -12.16 -7.01 2.02
CA LEU A 112 -12.80 -7.00 3.34
C LEU A 112 -14.27 -7.48 3.32
N PRO A 113 -15.13 -7.08 2.37
CA PRO A 113 -16.49 -7.61 2.29
C PRO A 113 -16.58 -9.09 1.91
N ARG A 114 -15.52 -9.65 1.34
CA ARG A 114 -15.44 -11.07 0.90
C ARG A 114 -14.82 -11.97 1.97
N ALA A 115 -14.26 -11.39 3.03
CA ALA A 115 -13.54 -12.12 4.04
C ALA A 115 -14.46 -13.04 4.86
N PRO A 116 -14.22 -14.36 4.90
CA PRO A 116 -15.03 -15.29 5.68
C PRO A 116 -14.74 -15.15 7.19
N GLY A 117 -15.76 -15.39 8.01
CA GLY A 117 -15.60 -15.50 9.46
C GLY A 117 -15.38 -14.18 10.23
N LEU A 118 -15.49 -13.01 9.60
CA LEU A 118 -15.37 -11.72 10.29
C LEU A 118 -16.71 -11.21 10.88
N PRO A 119 -16.79 -10.98 12.20
CA PRO A 119 -17.92 -10.29 12.82
C PRO A 119 -18.05 -8.84 12.31
N ARG A 120 -19.28 -8.38 12.09
CA ARG A 120 -19.55 -7.02 11.58
C ARG A 120 -18.98 -5.91 12.46
N GLN A 121 -18.88 -6.16 13.76
CA GLN A 121 -18.36 -5.22 14.76
C GLN A 121 -16.86 -4.94 14.57
N ARG A 122 -16.08 -5.89 14.03
CA ARG A 122 -14.64 -5.73 13.76
C ARG A 122 -14.35 -4.90 12.50
N LEU A 123 -15.32 -4.75 11.59
CA LEU A 123 -15.10 -4.09 10.29
C LEU A 123 -14.67 -2.62 10.42
N GLY A 124 -15.25 -1.87 11.37
CA GLY A 124 -14.89 -0.48 11.62
C GLY A 124 -13.43 -0.33 12.10
N PRO A 125 -13.04 -0.99 13.19
CA PRO A 125 -11.65 -1.05 13.66
C PRO A 125 -10.66 -1.49 12.58
N ILE A 126 -10.95 -2.56 11.84
CA ILE A 126 -10.09 -3.06 10.75
C ILE A 126 -9.86 -1.99 9.68
N ARG A 127 -10.92 -1.30 9.23
CA ARG A 127 -10.80 -0.22 8.22
C ARG A 127 -9.97 0.96 8.72
N ARG A 128 -10.15 1.34 9.99
CA ARG A 128 -9.39 2.44 10.61
C ARG A 128 -7.91 2.09 10.68
N ASP A 129 -7.58 0.91 11.22
CA ASP A 129 -6.20 0.48 11.40
C ASP A 129 -5.51 0.25 10.04
N TRP A 130 -6.26 -0.23 9.04
CA TRP A 130 -5.81 -0.27 7.65
C TRP A 130 -5.49 1.13 7.10
N ALA A 131 -6.36 2.12 7.32
CA ALA A 131 -6.12 3.48 6.86
C ALA A 131 -4.87 4.10 7.50
N VAL A 132 -4.61 3.86 8.79
CA VAL A 132 -3.36 4.30 9.43
C VAL A 132 -2.15 3.63 8.77
N SER A 133 -2.22 2.33 8.55
CA SER A 133 -1.13 1.56 7.94
C SER A 133 -0.85 1.99 6.48
N ALA A 134 -1.91 2.22 5.70
CA ALA A 134 -1.81 2.75 4.34
C ALA A 134 -1.25 4.18 4.31
N ALA A 135 -1.60 5.02 5.27
CA ALA A 135 -1.01 6.35 5.39
C ALA A 135 0.50 6.27 5.68
N THR A 136 0.94 5.38 6.58
CA THR A 136 2.36 5.13 6.83
C THR A 136 3.08 4.70 5.56
N TYR A 137 2.51 3.74 4.82
CA TYR A 137 3.07 3.28 3.55
C TYR A 137 3.27 4.45 2.56
N VAL A 138 2.22 5.24 2.32
CA VAL A 138 2.24 6.34 1.34
C VAL A 138 3.23 7.42 1.74
N LEU A 139 3.29 7.79 3.02
CA LEU A 139 4.25 8.78 3.51
C LEU A 139 5.69 8.33 3.29
N VAL A 140 6.01 7.07 3.60
CA VAL A 140 7.36 6.53 3.41
C VAL A 140 7.70 6.38 1.93
N ALA A 141 6.75 5.95 1.11
CA ALA A 141 6.94 5.88 -0.34
C ALA A 141 7.21 7.27 -0.93
N ALA A 142 6.47 8.29 -0.51
CA ALA A 142 6.65 9.68 -0.91
C ALA A 142 8.04 10.20 -0.54
N VAL A 143 8.48 9.98 0.71
CA VAL A 143 9.82 10.36 1.17
C VAL A 143 10.90 9.61 0.41
N ALA A 144 10.74 8.32 0.16
CA ALA A 144 11.71 7.53 -0.58
C ALA A 144 11.86 8.02 -2.04
N VAL A 145 10.76 8.36 -2.71
CA VAL A 145 10.80 8.96 -4.05
C VAL A 145 11.46 10.33 -4.02
N ALA A 146 11.12 11.18 -3.05
CA ALA A 146 11.72 12.50 -2.87
C ALA A 146 13.25 12.42 -2.73
N VAL A 147 13.72 11.54 -1.83
CA VAL A 147 15.16 11.27 -1.65
C VAL A 147 15.81 10.73 -2.92
N ALA A 148 15.16 9.79 -3.61
CA ALA A 148 15.70 9.17 -4.82
C ALA A 148 15.83 10.13 -6.01
N THR A 149 15.05 11.22 -6.01
CA THR A 149 14.99 12.19 -7.11
C THR A 149 15.56 13.57 -6.72
N GLY A 150 15.94 13.76 -5.46
CA GLY A 150 16.69 14.92 -4.98
C GLY A 150 15.85 16.17 -4.75
N PHE A 151 14.58 16.03 -4.34
CA PHE A 151 13.71 17.16 -3.97
C PHE A 151 13.18 17.06 -2.53
#